data_AF-A0A354TQI4-F1
#
_entry.id   AF-A0A354TQI4-F1
#
_cell.length_a   1.000
_cell.length_b   1.000
_cell.length_c   1.000
_cell.angle_alpha   90.00
_cell.angle_beta   90.00
_cell.angle_gamma   90.00
#
_symmetry.space_group_name_H-M   'P 1'
#
loop_
_entity.id
_entity.type
_entity.pdbx_description
1 polymer ?
#
loop_
_entity_poly.entity_id
_entity_poly.type
_entity_poly.pdbx_seq_one_letter_code
_entity_poly.pdbx_strand_id
1 'polypeptide(L)'
;MPLPTLASIIKFPTITLSVAIALLLCQASAYGQLNDSERAMVAFIDATNAAAEAELIESVNINSGTMNFAGVRAVADHMMPMFEAIGFDARWEDGAAFGRAGQLVAELRGEGSGPKILLIGHLDTVFEPSSPFQEFERLDVDRGAGPGPG
;
A
#
# COMPACT_ATOMS: atom_id res chain seq x y z
N MET A 1 -18.79 -64.30 -40.16
CA MET A 1 -18.53 -63.60 -38.89
C MET A 1 -17.81 -62.31 -39.19
N PRO A 2 -18.41 -61.11 -39.03
CA PRO A 2 -17.66 -59.87 -39.00
C PRO A 2 -17.29 -59.52 -37.55
N LEU A 3 -16.04 -59.12 -37.34
CA LEU A 3 -15.56 -58.57 -36.06
C LEU A 3 -16.23 -57.20 -35.80
N PRO A 4 -16.58 -56.87 -34.53
CA PRO A 4 -17.05 -55.54 -34.19
C PRO A 4 -15.93 -54.52 -34.43
N THR A 5 -16.27 -53.42 -35.09
CA THR A 5 -15.40 -52.29 -35.37
C THR A 5 -15.05 -51.55 -34.08
N LEU A 6 -13.88 -50.90 -34.10
CA LEU A 6 -13.19 -50.16 -33.03
C LEU A 6 -13.96 -48.91 -32.50
N ALA A 7 -15.30 -48.91 -32.53
CA ALA A 7 -16.16 -47.80 -32.13
C ALA A 7 -16.67 -47.91 -30.68
N SER A 8 -16.05 -48.74 -29.86
CA SER A 8 -16.26 -48.78 -28.41
C SER A 8 -15.23 -47.93 -27.66
N ILE A 9 -14.93 -46.74 -28.20
CA ILE A 9 -14.17 -45.74 -27.45
C ILE A 9 -15.20 -44.94 -26.67
N ILE A 10 -15.41 -45.36 -25.42
CA ILE A 10 -15.88 -44.58 -24.29
C ILE A 10 -16.81 -43.40 -24.68
N LYS A 11 -18.10 -43.68 -24.84
CA LYS A 11 -19.14 -42.63 -24.89
C LYS A 11 -19.28 -42.03 -23.49
N PHE A 12 -18.38 -41.12 -23.12
CA PHE A 12 -18.67 -40.22 -22.00
C PHE A 12 -19.91 -39.42 -22.39
N PRO A 13 -20.99 -39.41 -21.58
CA PRO A 13 -22.17 -38.64 -21.90
C PRO A 13 -21.74 -37.18 -22.00
N THR A 14 -22.02 -36.52 -23.12
CA THR A 14 -21.72 -35.09 -23.36
C THR A 14 -22.23 -34.20 -22.22
N ILE A 15 -23.31 -34.63 -21.56
CA ILE A 15 -23.89 -34.00 -20.36
C ILE A 15 -22.91 -34.02 -19.17
N THR A 16 -22.18 -35.12 -18.96
CA THR A 16 -21.22 -35.26 -17.86
C THR A 16 -20.00 -34.35 -18.07
N LEU A 17 -19.56 -34.21 -19.33
CA LEU A 17 -18.44 -33.33 -19.69
C LEU A 17 -18.83 -31.85 -19.55
N SER A 18 -20.04 -31.47 -19.97
CA SER A 18 -20.54 -30.09 -19.80
C SER A 18 -20.77 -29.71 -18.34
N VAL A 19 -21.27 -30.63 -17.51
CA VAL A 19 -21.43 -30.40 -16.06
C VAL A 19 -20.08 -30.28 -15.36
N ALA A 20 -19.09 -31.09 -15.74
CA ALA A 20 -17.72 -30.97 -15.22
C ALA A 20 -17.09 -29.62 -15.59
N ILE A 21 -17.25 -29.16 -16.83
CA ILE A 21 -16.74 -27.85 -17.27
C ILE A 21 -17.45 -26.71 -16.53
N ALA A 22 -18.77 -26.77 -16.35
CA ALA A 22 -19.51 -25.75 -15.59
C ALA A 22 -19.10 -25.71 -14.10
N LEU A 23 -18.84 -26.87 -13.49
CA LEU A 23 -18.31 -26.95 -12.13
C LEU A 23 -16.89 -26.36 -12.03
N LEU A 24 -16.00 -26.63 -13.00
CA LEU A 24 -14.65 -26.03 -13.04
C LEU A 24 -14.68 -24.50 -13.22
N LEU A 25 -15.60 -23.96 -14.03
CA LEU A 25 -15.75 -22.52 -14.23
C LEU A 25 -16.32 -21.80 -12.99
N CYS A 26 -17.14 -22.47 -12.18
CA CYS A 26 -17.67 -21.90 -10.93
C CYS A 26 -16.61 -21.77 -9.82
N GLN A 27 -15.58 -22.63 -9.82
CA GLN A 27 -14.51 -22.60 -8.80
C GLN A 27 -13.47 -21.50 -9.05
N ALA A 28 -13.31 -21.03 -10.29
CA ALA A 28 -12.34 -19.99 -10.63
C ALA A 28 -12.73 -18.61 -10.04
N SER A 29 -14.03 -18.36 -9.87
CA SER A 29 -14.55 -17.10 -9.31
C SER A 29 -14.27 -16.92 -7.81
N ALA A 30 -14.03 -18.02 -7.08
CA ALA A 30 -13.84 -17.97 -5.62
C ALA A 30 -12.44 -17.49 -5.20
N TYR A 31 -11.42 -17.70 -6.03
CA TYR A 31 -10.03 -17.30 -5.72
C TYR A 31 -9.74 -15.81 -5.95
N GLY A 32 -10.64 -15.09 -6.62
CA GLY A 32 -10.52 -13.65 -6.87
C GLY A 32 -11.43 -12.78 -6.00
N GLN A 33 -12.26 -13.38 -5.14
CA GLN A 33 -13.14 -12.63 -4.25
C GLN A 33 -12.44 -12.30 -2.95
N LEU A 34 -12.52 -11.02 -2.55
CA LEU A 34 -12.05 -10.57 -1.25
C LEU A 34 -12.71 -11.39 -0.15
N ASN A 35 -11.98 -11.72 0.92
CA ASN A 35 -12.57 -12.27 2.14
C ASN A 35 -13.22 -11.15 2.98
N ASP A 36 -13.85 -11.51 4.10
CA ASP A 36 -14.54 -10.53 4.96
C ASP A 36 -13.61 -9.45 5.51
N SER A 37 -12.41 -9.83 5.93
CA SER A 37 -11.39 -8.89 6.42
C SER A 37 -10.93 -7.94 5.32
N GLU A 38 -10.69 -8.45 4.11
CA GLU A 38 -10.31 -7.65 2.95
C GLU A 38 -11.41 -6.68 2.53
N ARG A 39 -12.67 -7.11 2.51
CA ARG A 39 -13.81 -6.20 2.27
C ARG A 39 -13.89 -5.10 3.33
N ALA A 40 -13.67 -5.44 4.60
CA ALA A 40 -13.67 -4.45 5.68
C ALA A 40 -12.51 -3.44 5.51
N MET A 41 -11.32 -3.90 5.09
CA MET A 41 -10.18 -3.01 4.79
C MET A 41 -10.50 -2.07 3.63
N VAL A 42 -11.06 -2.57 2.53
CA VAL A 42 -11.46 -1.73 1.38
C VAL A 42 -12.49 -0.69 1.80
N ALA A 43 -13.54 -1.10 2.53
CA ALA A 43 -14.56 -0.17 3.01
C ALA A 43 -13.99 0.92 3.93
N PHE A 44 -13.01 0.57 4.78
CA PHE A 44 -12.31 1.53 5.62
C PHE A 44 -11.48 2.51 4.79
N ILE A 45 -10.72 2.01 3.81
CA ILE A 45 -9.91 2.85 2.90
C ILE A 45 -10.82 3.81 2.13
N ASP A 46 -11.89 3.32 1.51
CA ASP A 46 -12.84 4.15 0.77
C ASP A 46 -13.45 5.25 1.64
N ALA A 47 -13.77 4.94 2.90
CA ALA A 47 -14.33 5.89 3.86
C ALA A 47 -13.33 6.93 4.37
N THR A 48 -12.03 6.66 4.30
CA THR A 48 -10.96 7.50 4.89
C THR A 48 -10.03 8.13 3.85
N ASN A 49 -10.18 7.79 2.56
CA ASN A 49 -9.26 8.20 1.50
C ASN A 49 -9.12 9.73 1.39
N ALA A 50 -10.20 10.49 1.57
CA ALA A 50 -10.15 11.96 1.53
C ALA A 50 -9.29 12.56 2.65
N ALA A 51 -9.28 11.94 3.84
CA ALA A 51 -8.41 12.37 4.93
C ALA A 51 -6.95 11.99 4.65
N ALA A 52 -6.70 10.77 4.16
CA ALA A 52 -5.36 10.33 3.77
C ALA A 52 -4.77 11.21 2.65
N GLU A 53 -5.59 11.63 1.69
CA GLU A 53 -5.18 12.58 0.65
C GLU A 53 -4.80 13.94 1.23
N ALA A 54 -5.57 14.44 2.21
CA ALA A 54 -5.25 15.71 2.87
C ALA A 54 -3.91 15.65 3.62
N GLU A 55 -3.65 14.56 4.35
CA GLU A 55 -2.36 14.34 5.04
C GLU A 55 -1.19 14.24 4.04
N LEU A 56 -1.39 13.56 2.91
CA LEU A 56 -0.39 13.51 1.84
C LEU A 56 -0.08 14.91 1.29
N ILE A 57 -1.10 15.71 1.02
CA ILE A 57 -0.93 17.08 0.50
C ILE A 57 -0.19 17.95 1.52
N GLU A 58 -0.55 17.85 2.81
CA GLU A 58 0.14 18.59 3.88
C GLU A 58 1.63 18.21 3.94
N SER A 59 1.93 16.89 3.94
CA SER A 59 3.31 16.41 3.96
C SER A 59 4.10 16.84 2.71
N VAL A 60 3.51 16.81 1.52
CA VAL A 60 4.16 17.21 0.25
C VAL A 60 4.52 18.70 0.25
N ASN A 61 3.68 19.53 0.86
CA ASN A 61 3.92 20.98 0.94
C ASN A 61 5.00 21.36 1.96
N ILE A 62 5.50 20.41 2.76
CA ILE A 62 6.67 20.61 3.60
C ILE A 62 7.91 20.33 2.75
N ASN A 63 8.65 21.38 2.37
CA ASN A 63 9.92 21.17 1.69
C ASN A 63 10.86 20.34 2.58
N SER A 64 11.18 19.13 2.16
CA SER A 64 12.09 18.23 2.88
C SER A 64 13.32 17.87 2.04
N GLY A 65 13.87 18.80 1.26
CA GLY A 65 15.10 18.55 0.51
C GLY A 65 16.19 17.89 1.37
N THR A 66 16.98 16.94 0.84
CA THR A 66 17.95 16.14 1.62
C THR A 66 18.85 16.96 2.56
N MET A 67 19.23 18.18 2.15
CA MET A 67 20.07 19.09 2.94
C MET A 67 19.27 20.13 3.76
N ASN A 68 17.95 20.18 3.60
CA ASN A 68 17.03 20.94 4.44
C ASN A 68 16.66 20.12 5.69
N PHE A 69 17.57 20.03 6.64
CA PHE A 69 17.38 19.21 7.85
C PHE A 69 16.18 19.66 8.69
N ALA A 70 15.88 20.97 8.70
CA ALA A 70 14.70 21.49 9.37
C ALA A 70 13.40 21.01 8.70
N GLY A 71 13.38 20.97 7.37
CA GLY A 71 12.27 20.44 6.59
C GLY A 71 12.04 18.93 6.79
N VAL A 72 13.12 18.15 6.74
CA VAL A 72 13.06 16.70 7.02
C VAL A 72 12.55 16.44 8.45
N ARG A 73 12.98 17.25 9.42
CA ARG A 73 12.47 17.18 10.79
C ARG A 73 10.99 17.57 10.88
N ALA A 74 10.55 18.59 10.13
CA ALA A 74 9.16 19.01 10.12
C ALA A 74 8.22 17.93 9.55
N VAL A 75 8.63 17.19 8.52
CA VAL A 75 7.87 16.02 8.03
C VAL A 75 7.75 14.96 9.14
N ALA A 76 8.84 14.69 9.88
CA ALA A 76 8.79 13.76 10.99
C ALA A 76 7.84 14.22 12.10
N ASP A 77 7.90 15.50 12.50
CA ASP A 77 7.02 16.06 13.52
C ASP A 77 5.54 16.04 13.09
N HIS A 78 5.25 16.15 11.79
CA HIS A 78 3.91 15.97 11.23
C HIS A 78 3.46 14.50 11.26
N MET A 79 4.35 13.53 10.96
CA MET A 79 3.99 12.10 10.92
C MET A 79 3.94 11.40 12.27
N MET A 80 4.75 11.81 13.26
CA MET A 80 4.82 11.15 14.57
C MET A 80 3.44 11.03 15.25
N PRO A 81 2.60 12.09 15.33
CA PRO A 81 1.27 12.00 15.94
C PRO A 81 0.35 10.97 15.25
N MET A 82 0.49 10.78 13.93
CA MET A 82 -0.31 9.78 13.19
C MET A 82 0.07 8.35 13.59
N PHE A 83 1.36 8.07 13.78
CA PHE A 83 1.82 6.79 14.31
C PHE A 83 1.36 6.57 15.75
N GLU A 84 1.47 7.59 16.60
CA GLU A 84 1.01 7.54 18.00
C GLU A 84 -0.49 7.27 18.10
N ALA A 85 -1.31 7.88 17.22
CA ALA A 85 -2.76 7.70 17.19
C ALA A 85 -3.18 6.25 16.91
N ILE A 86 -2.35 5.47 16.22
CA ILE A 86 -2.58 4.04 15.95
C ILE A 86 -1.78 3.11 16.90
N GLY A 87 -1.20 3.67 17.96
CA GLY A 87 -0.60 2.93 19.08
C GLY A 87 0.90 2.68 19.00
N PHE A 88 1.61 3.27 18.03
CA PHE A 88 3.08 3.17 17.97
C PHE A 88 3.74 4.12 18.99
N ASP A 89 4.89 3.72 19.50
CA ASP A 89 5.83 4.62 20.18
C ASP A 89 6.74 5.26 19.13
N ALA A 90 6.48 6.53 18.80
CA ALA A 90 7.20 7.28 17.79
C ALA A 90 8.24 8.22 18.42
N ARG A 91 9.44 8.27 17.85
CA ARG A 91 10.52 9.15 18.31
C ARG A 91 11.43 9.59 17.17
N TRP A 92 12.12 10.70 17.40
CA TRP A 92 13.18 11.19 16.52
C TRP A 92 14.55 10.74 17.03
N GLU A 93 15.35 10.14 16.15
CA GLU A 93 16.75 9.82 16.40
C GLU A 93 17.64 10.82 15.64
N ASP A 94 18.50 11.53 16.36
CA ASP A 94 19.33 12.60 15.80
C ASP A 94 20.39 12.08 14.81
N GLY A 95 20.56 12.80 13.70
CA GLY A 95 21.47 12.42 12.61
C GLY A 95 22.79 13.19 12.59
N ALA A 96 23.02 14.11 13.54
CA ALA A 96 24.15 15.03 13.48
C ALA A 96 25.50 14.29 13.46
N ALA A 97 25.62 13.16 14.17
CA ALA A 97 26.83 12.34 14.23
C ALA A 97 27.31 11.82 12.86
N PHE A 98 26.41 11.70 11.89
CA PHE A 98 26.72 11.27 10.51
C PHE A 98 26.34 12.33 9.47
N GLY A 99 26.16 13.59 9.90
CA GLY A 99 25.94 14.74 9.01
C GLY A 99 24.62 14.70 8.26
N ARG A 100 23.54 14.26 8.92
CA ARG A 100 22.18 14.18 8.37
C ARG A 100 21.15 14.73 9.36
N ALA A 101 19.91 14.91 8.90
CA ALA A 101 18.81 15.42 9.72
C ALA A 101 18.51 14.51 10.93
N GLY A 102 18.47 13.20 10.70
CA GLY A 102 17.99 12.20 11.66
C GLY A 102 16.96 11.28 11.01
N GLN A 103 16.21 10.54 11.82
CA GLN A 103 15.20 9.60 11.36
C GLN A 103 14.05 9.46 12.36
N LEU A 104 12.84 9.28 11.85
CA LEU A 104 11.68 8.88 12.63
C LEU A 104 11.72 7.36 12.85
N VAL A 105 11.60 6.94 14.09
CA VAL A 105 11.44 5.53 14.46
C VAL A 105 10.12 5.36 15.18
N ALA A 106 9.23 4.54 14.63
CA ALA A 106 7.97 4.15 15.25
C ALA A 106 7.99 2.65 15.54
N GLU A 107 7.77 2.26 16.80
CA GLU A 107 7.71 0.85 17.22
C GLU A 107 6.35 0.50 17.83
N LEU A 108 5.73 -0.56 17.33
CA LEU A 108 4.55 -1.19 17.96
C LEU A 108 4.93 -2.61 18.40
N ARG A 109 4.96 -2.84 19.72
CA ARG A 109 5.21 -4.16 20.31
C ARG A 109 3.90 -4.89 20.57
N GLY A 110 3.59 -5.88 19.75
CA GLY A 110 2.48 -6.80 20.00
C GLY A 110 2.81 -7.85 21.08
N GLU A 111 1.79 -8.43 21.70
CA GLU A 111 1.93 -9.50 22.70
C GLU A 111 1.98 -10.91 22.08
N GLY A 112 1.76 -11.03 20.77
CA GLY A 112 1.69 -12.30 20.05
C GLY A 112 3.03 -12.84 19.55
N SER A 113 3.02 -14.08 19.04
CA SER A 113 4.18 -14.75 18.42
C SER A 113 4.30 -14.48 16.91
N GLY A 114 3.79 -13.35 16.43
CA GLY A 114 3.81 -12.98 15.02
C GLY A 114 5.23 -12.65 14.50
N PRO A 115 5.41 -12.57 13.17
CA PRO A 115 6.68 -12.14 12.59
C PRO A 115 6.98 -10.68 12.96
N LYS A 116 8.26 -10.36 13.11
CA LYS A 116 8.73 -8.98 13.24
C LYS A 116 8.85 -8.37 11.85
N ILE A 117 8.15 -7.27 11.60
CA ILE A 117 8.16 -6.57 10.32
C ILE A 117 8.91 -5.25 10.50
N LEU A 118 9.83 -4.95 9.57
CA LEU A 118 10.50 -3.67 9.47
C LEU A 118 10.10 -3.02 8.15
N LEU A 119 9.51 -1.83 8.23
CA LEU A 119 9.18 -0.99 7.08
C LEU A 119 10.13 0.20 7.09
N ILE A 120 10.71 0.51 5.93
CA ILE A 120 11.69 1.59 5.77
C ILE A 120 11.22 2.48 4.61
N GLY A 121 11.16 3.77 4.87
CA GLY A 121 10.99 4.83 3.89
C GLY A 121 11.93 5.99 4.20
N HIS A 122 11.96 7.00 3.33
CA HIS A 122 12.69 8.22 3.55
C HIS A 122 11.72 9.41 3.60
N LEU A 123 12.05 10.41 4.41
CA LEU A 123 11.22 11.62 4.58
C LEU A 123 11.68 12.76 3.66
N ASP A 124 12.90 12.67 3.14
CA ASP A 124 13.51 13.72 2.34
C ASP A 124 13.17 13.60 0.86
N THR A 125 13.29 14.72 0.15
CA THR A 125 13.16 14.79 -1.30
C THR A 125 14.43 15.34 -1.94
N VAL A 126 14.50 15.27 -3.26
CA VAL A 126 15.60 15.86 -4.04
C VAL A 126 15.44 17.37 -4.26
N PHE A 127 14.35 17.98 -3.79
CA PHE A 127 14.01 19.38 -4.09
C PHE A 127 14.53 20.32 -3.00
N GLU A 128 15.52 21.14 -3.35
CA GLU A 128 16.06 22.17 -2.45
C GLU A 128 15.02 23.27 -2.16
N PRO A 129 15.16 24.05 -1.07
CA PRO A 129 14.25 25.14 -0.74
C PRO A 129 14.11 26.22 -1.83
N SER A 130 15.11 26.36 -2.71
CA SER A 130 15.10 27.29 -3.84
C SER A 130 14.39 26.75 -5.09
N SER A 131 14.02 25.46 -5.10
CA SER A 131 13.27 24.86 -6.21
C SER A 131 11.96 25.62 -6.42
N PRO A 132 11.55 25.88 -7.68
CA PRO A 132 10.23 26.44 -7.97
C PRO A 132 9.10 25.41 -7.78
N PHE A 133 9.46 24.13 -7.65
CA PHE A 133 8.53 23.03 -7.45
C PHE A 133 8.48 22.68 -5.95
N GLN A 134 7.50 23.26 -5.26
CA GLN A 134 7.37 23.20 -3.79
C GLN A 134 6.00 22.73 -3.31
N GLU A 135 4.97 22.95 -4.12
CA GLU A 135 3.59 22.74 -3.71
C GLU A 135 2.94 21.61 -4.51
N PHE A 136 1.97 20.96 -3.87
CA PHE A 136 1.06 20.05 -4.53
C PHE A 136 0.10 20.82 -5.44
N GLU A 137 0.00 20.37 -6.68
CA GLU A 137 -0.96 20.83 -7.68
C GLU A 137 -1.91 19.68 -8.03
N ARG A 138 -3.21 19.91 -7.87
CA ARG A 138 -4.25 19.00 -8.39
C ARG A 138 -4.35 19.17 -9.90
N LEU A 139 -4.11 18.09 -10.65
CA LEU A 139 -4.20 18.10 -12.12
C LEU A 139 -5.60 17.73 -12.59
N ASP A 140 -6.23 16.74 -11.95
CA ASP A 140 -7.63 16.35 -12.16
C ASP A 140 -8.16 15.53 -10.96
N VAL A 141 -9.28 14.82 -11.15
CA VAL A 141 -9.94 14.04 -10.10
C VAL A 141 -9.08 12.88 -9.57
N ASP A 142 -8.22 12.30 -10.42
CA ASP A 142 -7.44 11.11 -10.08
C ASP A 142 -5.92 11.39 -10.05
N ARG A 143 -5.49 12.61 -10.37
CA ARG A 143 -4.07 12.97 -10.50
C ARG A 143 -3.71 14.26 -9.80
N GLY A 144 -2.56 14.23 -9.13
CA GLY A 144 -1.86 15.40 -8.60
C GLY A 144 -0.36 15.32 -8.90
N ALA A 145 0.32 16.45 -8.80
CA ALA A 145 1.77 16.59 -8.93
C ALA A 145 2.31 17.39 -7.75
N GLY A 146 3.48 17.03 -7.25
CA GLY A 146 4.16 17.77 -6.19
C GLY A 146 5.56 17.20 -5.96
N PRO A 147 6.37 17.80 -5.08
CA PRO A 147 7.67 17.25 -4.71
C PRO A 147 7.51 16.02 -3.79
N GLY A 148 8.03 14.87 -4.21
CA GLY A 148 8.06 13.65 -3.40
C GLY A 148 6.73 12.93 -3.07
N PRO A 149 5.64 13.00 -3.87
CA PRO A 149 4.36 12.34 -3.58
C PRO A 149 4.39 10.82 -3.87
N GLY A 150 5.55 10.18 -3.74
CA GLY A 150 5.82 8.81 -4.20
C GLY A 150 4.82 7.77 -3.70
#